data_AF-V4M9W3-F1
#
_entry.id   AF-V4M9W3-F1
#
_cell.length_a   1.000
_cell.length_b   1.000
_cell.length_c   1.000
_cell.angle_alpha   90.00
_cell.angle_beta   90.00
_cell.angle_gamma   90.00
#
_symmetry.space_group_name_H-M   'P 1'
#
loop_
_entity.id
_entity.type
_entity.pdbx_description
1 polymer ?
#
loop_
_entity_poly.entity_id
_entity_poly.type
_entity_poly.pdbx_seq_one_letter_code
_entity_poly.pdbx_strand_id
1 'polypeptide(L)'
;MRMARASASASLVDGKIYVIGGCGMVADSQNWGEIFHLKTQTWEDWFIPNMDEIHQSVVIKEEKKVYVVDEARRVSYLSPGNCKFWTLRKMDSKPGHRSDWCALGKLLYCRDSRGRILWCEPHELDWKQVKGLEELQHLSRSSASTQVSYPLKPCSGTTSFQYDICRLCSNSAGNIVIFWNAYLGGLELWSAEISMEKREGCEIWGKICSCLQI
;
A
#
# COMPACT_ATOMS: atom_id res chain seq x y z
N MET A 1 17.59 4.69 -15.26
CA MET A 1 16.67 3.60 -15.65
C MET A 1 16.91 3.37 -17.14
N ARG A 2 17.00 2.13 -17.58
CA ARG A 2 17.23 1.77 -18.99
C ARG A 2 15.94 1.79 -19.80
N MET A 3 14.80 1.53 -19.16
CA MET A 3 13.47 1.64 -19.77
C MET A 3 12.67 2.78 -19.16
N ALA A 4 11.86 3.46 -19.97
CA ALA A 4 10.87 4.39 -19.47
C ALA A 4 9.72 3.61 -18.82
N ARG A 5 9.37 3.96 -17.58
CA ARG A 5 8.30 3.31 -16.82
C ARG A 5 7.42 4.38 -16.15
N ALA A 6 6.12 4.15 -16.10
CA ALA A 6 5.15 4.97 -15.39
C ALA A 6 4.44 4.11 -14.34
N SER A 7 4.22 4.63 -13.14
CA SER A 7 3.57 3.90 -12.03
C SER A 7 4.34 2.66 -11.54
N ALA A 8 5.64 2.55 -11.85
CA ALA A 8 6.48 1.47 -11.32
C ALA A 8 6.61 1.58 -9.79
N SER A 9 6.67 0.43 -9.13
CA SER A 9 6.96 0.33 -7.71
C SER A 9 8.47 0.28 -7.49
N ALA A 10 8.98 0.99 -6.48
CA ALA A 10 10.40 1.00 -6.13
C ALA A 10 10.61 0.58 -4.67
N SER A 11 11.60 -0.25 -4.40
CA SER A 11 11.89 -0.73 -3.05
C SER A 11 13.37 -0.95 -2.79
N LEU A 12 13.85 -0.52 -1.62
CA LEU A 12 15.23 -0.73 -1.18
C LEU A 12 15.36 -2.08 -0.46
N VAL A 13 16.16 -2.98 -1.03
CA VAL A 13 16.45 -4.30 -0.44
C VAL A 13 17.95 -4.59 -0.55
N ASP A 14 18.57 -4.99 0.56
CA ASP A 14 20.00 -5.33 0.64
C ASP A 14 20.94 -4.30 -0.02
N GLY A 15 20.61 -3.00 0.12
CA GLY A 15 21.40 -1.89 -0.44
C GLY A 15 21.26 -1.67 -1.94
N LYS A 16 20.25 -2.28 -2.58
CA LYS A 16 19.89 -2.08 -3.99
C LYS A 16 18.45 -1.61 -4.11
N ILE A 17 18.15 -0.76 -5.09
CA ILE A 17 16.78 -0.35 -5.37
C ILE A 17 16.24 -1.23 -6.48
N TYR A 18 15.18 -1.97 -6.17
CA TYR A 18 14.45 -2.79 -7.13
C TYR A 18 13.28 -1.96 -7.66
N VAL A 19 13.18 -1.82 -8.98
CA VAL A 19 12.08 -1.14 -9.66
C VAL A 19 11.31 -2.17 -10.46
N ILE A 20 10.00 -2.29 -10.23
CA ILE A 20 9.15 -3.36 -10.79
C ILE A 20 7.88 -2.76 -11.39
N GLY A 21 7.47 -3.29 -12.54
CA GLY A 21 6.22 -2.96 -13.23
C GLY A 21 6.28 -1.67 -14.04
N GLY A 22 5.10 -1.11 -14.31
CA GLY A 22 4.95 0.20 -14.94
C GLY A 22 5.45 0.31 -16.38
N CYS A 23 5.58 -0.80 -17.08
CA CYS A 23 6.08 -0.85 -18.46
C CYS A 23 4.90 -1.18 -19.38
N GLY A 24 4.38 -0.18 -20.09
CA GLY A 24 3.23 -0.35 -20.98
C GLY A 24 3.54 -1.20 -22.22
N MET A 25 2.47 -1.48 -22.98
CA MET A 25 2.26 -2.36 -24.16
C MET A 25 3.38 -2.61 -25.20
N VAL A 26 4.52 -1.94 -25.13
CA VAL A 26 5.63 -2.06 -26.10
C VAL A 26 6.76 -2.99 -25.58
N ALA A 27 6.70 -3.42 -24.32
CA ALA A 27 7.72 -4.31 -23.79
C ALA A 27 7.42 -5.78 -24.10
N ASP A 28 8.40 -6.45 -24.70
CA ASP A 28 8.53 -7.89 -24.55
C ASP A 28 8.29 -8.24 -23.08
N SER A 29 7.42 -9.22 -22.82
CA SER A 29 6.93 -9.67 -21.49
C SER A 29 8.00 -10.20 -20.53
N GLN A 30 9.24 -9.80 -20.77
CA GLN A 30 10.49 -10.27 -20.21
C GLN A 30 11.17 -9.20 -19.33
N ASN A 31 10.86 -7.91 -19.48
CA ASN A 31 11.55 -6.83 -18.75
C ASN A 31 10.68 -6.10 -17.71
N TRP A 32 10.13 -6.87 -16.77
CA TRP A 32 9.27 -6.34 -15.71
C TRP A 32 9.99 -5.64 -14.56
N GLY A 33 11.32 -5.64 -14.52
CA GLY A 33 12.04 -4.92 -13.49
C GLY A 33 13.50 -4.64 -13.77
N GLU A 34 14.04 -3.68 -13.03
CA GLU A 34 15.44 -3.29 -13.07
C GLU A 34 15.96 -3.11 -11.64
N ILE A 35 17.26 -3.34 -11.47
CA ILE A 35 17.95 -3.18 -10.19
C ILE A 35 18.93 -2.02 -10.33
N PHE A 36 18.80 -1.03 -9.46
CA PHE A 36 19.75 0.06 -9.33
C PHE A 36 20.73 -0.22 -8.19
N HIS A 37 22.01 -0.29 -8.54
CA HIS A 37 23.11 -0.49 -7.61
C HIS A 37 23.58 0.86 -7.07
N LEU A 38 23.30 1.15 -5.79
CA LEU A 38 23.64 2.44 -5.17
C LEU A 38 25.15 2.74 -5.19
N LYS A 39 25.99 1.71 -5.03
CA LYS A 39 27.46 1.86 -4.95
C LYS A 39 28.09 2.26 -6.29
N THR A 40 27.66 1.61 -7.37
CA THR A 40 28.22 1.81 -8.71
C THR A 40 27.41 2.81 -9.53
N GLN A 41 26.23 3.20 -9.04
CA GLN A 41 25.25 4.04 -9.76
C GLN A 41 24.87 3.45 -11.13
N THR A 42 24.84 2.13 -11.24
CA THR A 42 24.51 1.41 -12.48
C THR A 42 23.17 0.69 -12.38
N TRP A 43 22.56 0.45 -13.54
CA TRP A 43 21.35 -0.34 -13.70
C TRP A 43 21.69 -1.74 -14.21
N GLU A 44 21.03 -2.75 -13.64
CA GLU A 44 21.05 -4.16 -14.03
C GLU A 44 19.63 -4.57 -14.42
N ASP A 45 19.50 -5.33 -15.52
CA ASP A 45 18.20 -5.85 -15.95
C ASP A 45 17.78 -7.00 -15.04
N TRP A 46 16.51 -7.04 -14.64
CA TRP A 46 16.00 -8.07 -13.75
C TRP A 46 14.81 -8.79 -14.36
N PHE A 47 15.10 -9.99 -14.84
CA PHE A 47 14.14 -10.83 -15.53
C PHE A 47 13.17 -11.48 -14.53
N ILE A 48 11.88 -11.18 -14.68
CA ILE A 48 10.78 -11.79 -13.93
C ILE A 48 9.95 -12.58 -14.95
N PRO A 49 10.09 -13.92 -15.05
CA PRO A 49 9.41 -14.71 -16.07
C PRO A 49 7.89 -14.81 -15.84
N ASN A 50 7.16 -14.97 -16.95
CA ASN A 50 5.78 -15.48 -16.99
C ASN A 50 4.76 -14.71 -16.13
N MET A 51 4.88 -13.39 -16.11
CA MET A 51 3.91 -12.50 -15.46
C MET A 51 3.23 -11.62 -16.49
N ASP A 52 1.93 -11.41 -16.29
CA ASP A 52 1.18 -10.33 -16.94
C ASP A 52 1.64 -8.97 -16.37
N GLU A 53 1.07 -7.87 -16.83
CA GLU A 53 1.46 -6.53 -16.37
C GLU A 53 1.42 -6.42 -14.84
N ILE A 54 2.56 -6.05 -14.23
CA ILE A 54 2.67 -5.90 -12.79
C ILE A 54 2.12 -4.54 -12.38
N HIS A 55 0.98 -4.53 -11.68
CA HIS A 55 0.36 -3.31 -11.16
C HIS A 55 1.03 -2.79 -9.90
N GLN A 56 1.45 -3.69 -9.01
CA GLN A 56 1.95 -3.32 -7.70
C GLN A 56 2.98 -4.33 -7.18
N SER A 57 3.97 -3.82 -6.45
CA SER A 57 4.88 -4.66 -5.68
C SER A 57 5.10 -4.12 -4.27
N VAL A 58 5.34 -5.01 -3.33
CA VAL A 58 5.63 -4.69 -1.93
C VAL A 58 6.71 -5.61 -1.39
N VAL A 59 7.59 -5.07 -0.54
CA VAL A 59 8.67 -5.84 0.09
C VAL A 59 8.33 -6.15 1.54
N ILE A 60 8.39 -7.42 1.90
CA ILE A 60 8.39 -7.87 3.30
C ILE A 60 9.85 -8.14 3.68
N LYS A 61 10.43 -7.22 4.45
CA LYS A 61 11.88 -7.23 4.77
C LYS A 61 12.27 -8.43 5.61
N GLU A 62 11.41 -8.80 6.55
CA GLU A 62 11.56 -9.90 7.49
C GLU A 62 11.62 -11.25 6.78
N GLU A 63 10.94 -11.38 5.64
CA GLU A 63 10.95 -12.58 4.81
C GLU A 63 11.98 -12.53 3.67
N LYS A 64 12.58 -11.36 3.41
CA LYS A 64 13.42 -11.09 2.24
C LYS A 64 12.72 -11.51 0.94
N LYS A 65 11.45 -11.12 0.82
CA LYS A 65 10.62 -11.41 -0.35
C LYS A 65 9.98 -10.14 -0.89
N VAL A 66 9.87 -10.09 -2.21
CA VAL A 66 9.05 -9.11 -2.90
C VAL A 66 7.79 -9.81 -3.36
N TYR A 67 6.65 -9.30 -2.94
CA TYR A 67 5.33 -9.72 -3.40
C TYR A 67 4.92 -8.81 -4.55
N VAL A 68 4.40 -9.41 -5.62
CA VAL A 68 3.97 -8.72 -6.83
C VAL A 68 2.54 -9.13 -7.16
N VAL A 69 1.76 -8.19 -7.67
CA VAL A 69 0.38 -8.40 -8.10
C VAL A 69 0.29 -8.06 -9.58
N ASP A 70 -0.16 -9.01 -10.37
CA ASP A 70 -0.38 -8.82 -11.81
C ASP A 70 -1.79 -8.28 -12.13
N GLU A 71 -2.04 -8.00 -13.41
CA GLU A 71 -3.34 -7.54 -13.94
C GLU A 71 -4.49 -8.49 -13.62
N ALA A 72 -4.22 -9.80 -13.66
CA ALA A 72 -5.16 -10.84 -13.28
C ALA A 72 -5.36 -10.95 -11.75
N ARG A 73 -4.76 -10.05 -10.95
CA ARG A 73 -4.77 -10.03 -9.47
C ARG A 73 -4.20 -11.30 -8.85
N ARG A 74 -3.30 -11.97 -9.54
CA ARG A 74 -2.53 -13.10 -9.00
C ARG A 74 -1.35 -12.53 -8.24
N VAL A 75 -1.15 -13.06 -7.04
CA VAL A 75 -0.05 -12.65 -6.17
C VAL A 75 1.09 -13.63 -6.34
N SER A 76 2.27 -13.16 -6.76
CA SER A 76 3.49 -13.97 -6.76
C SER A 76 4.50 -13.39 -5.79
N TYR A 77 5.48 -14.18 -5.37
CA TYR A 77 6.62 -13.65 -4.64
C TYR A 77 7.94 -14.16 -5.18
N LEU A 78 8.96 -13.36 -4.97
CA LEU A 78 10.32 -13.64 -5.39
C LEU A 78 11.29 -13.27 -4.28
N SER A 79 12.42 -13.96 -4.24
CA SER A 79 13.52 -13.62 -3.34
C SER A 79 14.58 -12.83 -4.11
N PRO A 80 14.88 -11.58 -3.69
CA PRO A 80 16.00 -10.83 -4.22
C PRO A 80 17.30 -11.65 -4.13
N GLY A 81 18.07 -11.69 -5.21
CA GLY A 81 19.40 -12.30 -5.25
C GLY A 81 19.49 -13.78 -5.67
N ASN A 82 18.41 -14.56 -5.57
CA ASN A 82 18.43 -15.98 -5.99
C ASN A 82 17.66 -16.27 -7.28
N CYS A 83 16.99 -15.26 -7.87
CA CYS A 83 16.10 -15.41 -9.05
C CYS A 83 15.16 -16.62 -8.96
N LYS A 84 14.83 -17.09 -7.74
CA LYS A 84 13.87 -18.15 -7.51
C LYS A 84 12.49 -17.50 -7.44
N PHE A 85 11.70 -17.81 -8.45
CA PHE A 85 10.35 -17.31 -8.62
C PHE A 85 9.35 -18.35 -8.13
N TRP A 86 8.44 -17.94 -7.27
CA TRP A 86 7.36 -18.79 -6.79
C TRP A 86 6.02 -18.12 -7.05
N THR A 87 5.24 -18.69 -7.96
CA THR A 87 3.85 -18.28 -8.15
C THR A 87 3.02 -18.85 -7.01
N LEU A 88 2.58 -17.99 -6.09
CA LEU A 88 1.49 -18.36 -5.21
C LEU A 88 0.22 -18.27 -6.08
N ARG A 89 -0.26 -19.40 -6.62
CA ARG A 89 -1.53 -19.42 -7.38
C ARG A 89 -2.74 -19.23 -6.47
N LYS A 90 -2.72 -18.22 -5.61
CA LYS A 90 -3.83 -17.78 -4.78
C LYS A 90 -4.34 -16.46 -5.32
N MET A 91 -5.65 -16.40 -5.52
CA MET A 91 -6.36 -15.16 -5.82
C MET A 91 -6.68 -14.46 -4.51
N ASP A 92 -6.86 -13.14 -4.57
CA ASP A 92 -7.51 -12.37 -3.50
C ASP A 92 -8.84 -13.04 -3.12
N SER A 93 -9.04 -13.33 -1.84
CA SER A 93 -10.25 -14.02 -1.35
C SER A 93 -11.52 -13.17 -1.45
N LYS A 94 -11.42 -11.86 -1.70
CA LYS A 94 -12.54 -10.92 -1.67
C LYS A 94 -12.66 -10.07 -2.94
N PRO A 95 -13.88 -9.80 -3.43
CA PRO A 95 -14.08 -8.88 -4.54
C PRO A 95 -13.66 -7.45 -4.18
N GLY A 96 -13.29 -6.68 -5.20
CA GLY A 96 -12.96 -5.26 -5.11
C GLY A 96 -11.47 -4.96 -5.35
N HIS A 97 -11.19 -3.72 -5.74
CA HIS A 97 -9.81 -3.26 -5.95
C HIS A 97 -9.10 -3.08 -4.60
N ARG A 98 -7.80 -3.39 -4.58
CA ARG A 98 -6.89 -3.15 -3.47
C ARG A 98 -5.76 -2.31 -4.03
N SER A 99 -5.59 -1.12 -3.50
CA SER A 99 -4.50 -0.23 -3.90
C SER A 99 -3.57 -0.04 -2.71
N ASP A 100 -2.38 0.51 -2.97
CA ASP A 100 -1.50 1.00 -1.91
C ASP A 100 -1.05 -0.10 -0.93
N TRP A 101 -0.79 -1.31 -1.45
CA TRP A 101 -0.15 -2.37 -0.68
C TRP A 101 1.13 -1.87 -0.03
N CYS A 102 1.22 -2.07 1.28
CA CYS A 102 2.44 -1.89 2.04
C CYS A 102 2.62 -3.05 3.03
N ALA A 103 3.83 -3.15 3.58
CA ALA A 103 4.16 -4.17 4.57
C ALA A 103 4.52 -3.50 5.89
N LEU A 104 4.08 -4.12 6.98
CA LEU A 104 4.52 -3.81 8.33
C LEU A 104 4.75 -5.11 9.09
N GLY A 105 5.99 -5.36 9.50
CA GLY A 105 6.40 -6.69 9.95
C GLY A 105 6.15 -7.73 8.85
N LYS A 106 5.55 -8.86 9.22
CA LYS A 106 5.22 -9.96 8.30
C LYS A 106 3.82 -9.84 7.67
N LEU A 107 3.13 -8.73 7.88
CA LEU A 107 1.75 -8.55 7.43
C LEU A 107 1.69 -7.58 6.25
N LEU A 108 0.77 -7.86 5.32
CA LEU A 108 0.40 -6.96 4.25
C LEU A 108 -0.77 -6.10 4.69
N TYR A 109 -0.75 -4.84 4.26
CA TYR A 109 -1.81 -3.88 4.45
C TYR A 109 -2.16 -3.26 3.11
N CYS A 110 -3.42 -2.88 2.93
CA CYS A 110 -3.85 -2.12 1.76
C CYS A 110 -5.09 -1.28 2.08
N ARG A 111 -5.47 -0.44 1.13
CA ARG A 111 -6.74 0.26 1.15
C ARG A 111 -7.75 -0.45 0.25
N ASP A 112 -8.99 -0.55 0.71
CA ASP A 112 -10.11 -1.01 -0.11
C ASP A 112 -10.85 0.14 -0.80
N SER A 113 -11.76 -0.19 -1.72
CA SER A 113 -12.54 0.82 -2.45
C SER A 113 -13.48 1.67 -1.59
N ARG A 114 -13.60 1.39 -0.29
CA ARG A 114 -14.41 2.15 0.67
C ARG A 114 -13.55 2.93 1.67
N GLY A 115 -12.25 3.06 1.41
CA GLY A 115 -11.31 3.77 2.29
C GLY A 115 -11.00 3.02 3.59
N ARG A 116 -11.37 1.74 3.71
CA ARG A 116 -11.01 0.92 4.87
C ARG A 116 -9.59 0.41 4.72
N ILE A 117 -8.88 0.35 5.84
CA ILE A 117 -7.58 -0.30 5.90
C ILE A 117 -7.81 -1.79 6.15
N LEU A 118 -7.25 -2.61 5.27
CA LEU A 118 -7.28 -4.06 5.37
C LEU A 118 -5.88 -4.58 5.68
N TRP A 119 -5.81 -5.77 6.28
CA TRP A 119 -4.59 -6.50 6.54
C TRP A 119 -4.74 -7.99 6.21
N CYS A 120 -3.67 -8.68 5.87
CA CYS A 120 -3.66 -10.14 5.75
C CYS A 120 -2.27 -10.74 6.01
N GLU A 121 -2.25 -12.05 6.25
CA GLU A 121 -1.04 -12.84 6.14
C GLU A 121 -0.74 -13.11 4.66
N PRO A 122 0.49 -12.89 4.16
CA PRO A 122 0.81 -12.97 2.73
C PRO A 122 0.59 -14.36 2.11
N HIS A 123 0.63 -15.41 2.93
CA HIS A 123 0.41 -16.79 2.51
C HIS A 123 -1.06 -17.20 2.50
N GLU A 124 -1.90 -16.49 3.26
CA GLU A 124 -3.34 -16.72 3.32
C GLU A 124 -4.07 -15.88 2.27
N LEU A 125 -3.66 -14.61 2.12
CA LEU A 125 -4.35 -13.58 1.33
C LEU A 125 -5.83 -13.42 1.70
N ASP A 126 -6.16 -13.75 2.95
CA ASP A 126 -7.48 -13.50 3.52
C ASP A 126 -7.54 -12.12 4.16
N TRP A 127 -7.99 -11.13 3.39
CA TRP A 127 -8.03 -9.73 3.82
C TRP A 127 -9.07 -9.49 4.90
N LYS A 128 -8.62 -9.04 6.08
CA LYS A 128 -9.44 -8.67 7.23
C LYS A 128 -9.37 -7.16 7.45
N GLN A 129 -10.45 -6.59 7.95
CA GLN A 129 -10.48 -5.16 8.26
C GLN A 129 -9.64 -4.89 9.52
N VAL A 130 -8.86 -3.81 9.51
CA VAL A 130 -8.24 -3.28 10.73
C VAL A 130 -9.34 -2.66 11.60
N LYS A 131 -9.42 -3.05 12.87
CA LYS A 131 -10.41 -2.54 13.84
C LYS A 131 -9.91 -1.29 14.56
N GLY A 132 -10.79 -0.56 15.25
CA GLY A 132 -10.40 0.63 16.02
C GLY A 132 -10.21 1.89 15.19
N LEU A 133 -10.60 1.83 13.91
CA LEU A 133 -10.50 2.92 12.93
C LEU A 133 -11.88 3.33 12.41
N GLU A 134 -12.93 3.11 13.19
CA GLU A 134 -14.32 3.40 12.81
C GLU A 134 -14.53 4.90 12.58
N GLU A 135 -13.82 5.75 13.32
CA GLU A 135 -13.84 7.21 13.14
C GLU A 135 -13.44 7.63 11.72
N LEU A 136 -12.46 6.96 11.10
CA LEU A 136 -12.07 7.21 9.70
C LEU A 136 -13.19 6.84 8.71
N GLN A 137 -14.08 5.92 9.08
CA GLN A 137 -15.17 5.46 8.22
C GLN A 137 -16.37 6.39 8.26
N HIS A 138 -16.60 7.05 9.40
CA HIS A 138 -17.65 8.06 9.53
C HIS A 138 -17.35 9.31 8.69
N LEU A 139 -16.08 9.64 8.49
CA LEU A 139 -15.62 10.73 7.63
C LEU A 139 -15.87 10.48 6.13
N SER A 140 -15.85 9.22 5.70
CA SER A 140 -16.06 8.85 4.29
C SER A 140 -17.55 8.78 3.89
N ARG A 141 -18.46 8.62 4.87
CA ARG A 141 -19.92 8.40 4.64
C ARG A 141 -20.81 9.62 4.92
N SER A 142 -20.29 10.71 5.48
CA SER A 142 -21.12 11.84 5.89
C SER A 142 -21.45 12.79 4.72
N SER A 143 -22.46 12.42 3.92
CA SER A 143 -23.37 13.40 3.31
C SER A 143 -24.47 13.83 4.29
N ALA A 144 -24.47 13.31 5.52
CA ALA A 144 -25.43 13.65 6.56
C ALA A 144 -24.72 13.95 7.88
N SER A 145 -25.20 15.01 8.52
CA SER A 145 -24.77 15.59 9.79
C SER A 145 -24.48 14.57 10.88
N THR A 146 -23.24 14.46 11.31
CA THR A 146 -22.92 14.01 12.67
C THR A 146 -21.70 14.79 13.14
N GLN A 147 -21.88 15.58 14.20
CA GLN A 147 -20.78 16.29 14.86
C GLN A 147 -19.85 15.26 15.48
N VAL A 148 -18.74 14.95 14.82
CA VAL A 148 -17.61 14.27 15.45
C VAL A 148 -16.64 15.37 15.86
N SER A 149 -16.52 15.55 17.17
CA SER A 149 -15.60 16.50 17.78
C SER A 149 -14.22 15.86 17.88
N TYR A 150 -13.32 16.23 16.97
CA TYR A 150 -11.89 16.23 17.28
C TYR A 150 -11.62 17.41 18.24
N PRO A 151 -10.49 17.46 18.97
CA PRO A 151 -10.14 18.63 19.80
C PRO A 151 -9.88 19.90 18.99
N LEU A 152 -10.04 19.88 17.66
CA LEU A 152 -10.05 21.07 16.82
C LEU A 152 -11.47 21.63 16.78
N LYS A 153 -11.68 22.76 17.46
CA LYS A 153 -12.92 23.56 17.39
C LYS A 153 -13.31 23.77 15.92
N PRO A 154 -14.49 23.31 15.48
CA PRO A 154 -15.05 23.74 14.20
C PRO A 154 -15.61 25.15 14.36
N CYS A 155 -15.19 26.08 13.49
CA CYS A 155 -15.99 27.26 13.22
C CYS A 155 -17.36 26.79 12.70
N SER A 156 -18.43 27.39 13.24
CA SER A 156 -19.82 27.09 12.94
C SER A 156 -20.12 27.05 11.43
N GLY A 157 -20.43 25.86 10.89
CA GLY A 157 -20.89 25.70 9.52
C GLY A 157 -21.05 24.23 9.12
N THR A 158 -22.21 23.87 8.57
CA THR A 158 -22.52 22.52 8.11
C THR A 158 -21.87 22.27 6.74
N THR A 159 -20.65 21.76 6.71
CA THR A 159 -19.98 21.34 5.46
C THR A 159 -19.85 19.82 5.42
N SER A 160 -20.47 19.21 4.39
CA SER A 160 -20.27 17.81 4.02
C SER A 160 -18.82 17.64 3.57
N PHE A 161 -17.99 16.99 4.39
CA PHE A 161 -16.61 16.72 4.03
C PHE A 161 -16.51 15.43 3.21
N GLN A 162 -15.89 15.51 2.04
CA GLN A 162 -15.49 14.35 1.27
C GLN A 162 -14.01 14.09 1.54
N TYR A 163 -13.73 13.02 2.28
CA TYR A 163 -12.36 12.56 2.55
C TYR A 163 -12.09 11.31 1.71
N ASP A 164 -11.07 11.37 0.85
CA ASP A 164 -10.60 10.23 0.06
C ASP A 164 -9.13 9.95 0.40
N ILE A 165 -8.88 8.79 1.02
CA ILE A 165 -7.51 8.34 1.28
C ILE A 165 -6.86 8.05 -0.06
N CYS A 166 -5.87 8.85 -0.43
CA CYS A 166 -5.20 8.77 -1.72
C CYS A 166 -3.93 7.91 -1.67
N ARG A 167 -3.37 7.66 -0.49
CA ARG A 167 -2.18 6.82 -0.32
C ARG A 167 -2.13 6.17 1.06
N LEU A 168 -1.58 4.96 1.10
CA LEU A 168 -1.24 4.21 2.32
C LEU A 168 0.20 3.67 2.19
N CYS A 169 1.00 3.82 3.24
CA CYS A 169 2.35 3.27 3.32
C CYS A 169 2.75 2.96 4.76
N SER A 170 3.95 2.40 4.97
CA SER A 170 4.54 2.23 6.29
C SER A 170 5.77 3.13 6.44
N ASN A 171 6.05 3.55 7.68
CA ASN A 171 7.23 4.34 8.01
C ASN A 171 8.27 3.53 8.79
N SER A 172 9.43 4.13 9.06
CA SER A 172 10.52 3.50 9.81
C SER A 172 10.22 3.30 11.30
N ALA A 173 9.20 3.96 11.86
CA ALA A 173 8.78 3.82 13.25
C ALA A 173 7.88 2.59 13.46
N GLY A 174 7.53 1.87 12.39
CA GLY A 174 6.65 0.71 12.48
C GLY A 174 5.17 1.08 12.51
N ASN A 175 4.81 2.25 11.97
CA ASN A 175 3.44 2.71 11.86
C ASN A 175 2.98 2.71 10.40
N ILE A 176 1.67 2.59 10.20
CA ILE A 176 1.03 2.87 8.92
C ILE A 176 0.80 4.36 8.82
N VAL A 177 1.07 4.94 7.65
CA VAL A 177 0.79 6.34 7.34
C VAL A 177 -0.22 6.39 6.22
N ILE A 178 -1.28 7.15 6.42
CA ILE A 178 -2.27 7.44 5.39
C ILE A 178 -2.20 8.89 4.98
N PHE A 179 -2.52 9.16 3.72
CA PHE A 179 -2.68 10.51 3.17
C PHE A 179 -4.07 10.64 2.57
N TRP A 180 -4.69 11.81 2.73
CA TRP A 180 -5.99 12.09 2.13
C TRP A 180 -6.09 13.56 1.71
N ASN A 181 -6.94 13.78 0.71
CA ASN A 181 -7.31 15.13 0.30
C ASN A 181 -8.53 15.59 1.10
N ALA A 182 -8.47 16.80 1.64
CA ALA A 182 -9.57 17.48 2.33
C ALA A 182 -9.96 18.75 1.55
N TYR A 183 -11.26 19.02 1.48
CA TYR A 183 -11.80 20.20 0.81
C TYR A 183 -12.39 21.16 1.85
N LEU A 184 -11.55 22.02 2.42
CA LEU A 184 -11.90 22.96 3.50
C LEU A 184 -11.85 24.42 3.01
N GLY A 185 -12.53 24.72 1.91
CA GLY A 185 -12.41 26.02 1.21
C GLY A 185 -11.19 26.10 0.27
N GLY A 186 -10.44 25.00 0.17
CA GLY A 186 -9.33 24.76 -0.76
C GLY A 186 -8.96 23.27 -0.74
N LEU A 187 -8.17 22.81 -1.71
CA LEU A 187 -7.62 21.46 -1.70
C LEU A 187 -6.43 21.41 -0.75
N GLU A 188 -6.57 20.67 0.35
CA GLU A 188 -5.52 20.47 1.35
C GLU A 188 -5.11 18.99 1.39
N LEU A 189 -3.81 18.74 1.53
CA LEU A 189 -3.30 17.40 1.76
C LEU A 189 -3.09 17.18 3.26
N TRP A 190 -3.59 16.08 3.77
CA TRP A 190 -3.47 15.70 5.17
C TRP A 190 -2.85 14.31 5.29
N SER A 191 -2.29 14.04 6.47
CA SER A 191 -1.73 12.74 6.82
C SER A 191 -2.01 12.36 8.26
N ALA A 192 -2.02 11.05 8.53
CA ALA A 192 -2.13 10.51 9.87
C ALA A 192 -1.22 9.29 10.01
N GLU A 193 -0.62 9.19 11.18
CA GLU A 193 0.16 8.03 11.60
C GLU A 193 -0.71 7.11 12.44
N ILE A 194 -0.68 5.81 12.17
CA ILE A 194 -1.52 4.80 12.77
C ILE A 194 -0.62 3.68 13.30
N SER A 195 -0.58 3.52 14.63
CA SER A 195 0.03 2.36 15.25
C SER A 195 -0.85 1.14 15.08
N MET A 196 -0.22 -0.03 14.87
CA MET A 196 -0.91 -1.31 14.72
C MET A 196 -0.60 -2.21 15.93
N GLU A 197 -1.64 -2.83 16.48
CA GLU A 197 -1.56 -3.75 17.61
C GLU A 197 -2.25 -5.07 17.26
N LYS A 198 -1.56 -6.19 17.49
CA LYS A 198 -2.19 -7.52 17.43
C LYS A 198 -2.83 -7.85 18.77
N ARG A 199 -4.13 -8.15 18.76
CA ARG A 199 -4.91 -8.52 19.95
C ARG A 199 -5.31 -10.00 19.91
N GLU A 200 -5.92 -10.47 21.00
CA GLU A 200 -6.48 -11.82 21.09
C GLU A 200 -7.43 -12.12 19.92
N GLY A 201 -7.47 -13.38 19.49
CA GLY A 201 -8.28 -13.82 18.34
C GLY A 201 -7.66 -13.53 16.96
N CYS A 202 -6.37 -13.19 16.89
CA CYS A 202 -5.67 -12.84 15.64
C CYS A 202 -6.30 -11.64 14.93
N GLU A 203 -6.75 -10.64 15.69
CA GLU A 203 -7.23 -9.37 15.16
C GLU A 203 -6.13 -8.31 15.17
N ILE A 204 -6.12 -7.44 14.16
CA ILE A 204 -5.27 -6.25 14.14
C ILE A 204 -6.12 -5.01 14.40
N TRP A 205 -5.70 -4.24 15.39
CA TRP A 205 -6.30 -2.98 15.78
C TRP A 205 -5.38 -1.81 15.42
N GLY A 206 -5.97 -0.74 14.89
CA GLY A 206 -5.29 0.51 14.60
C GLY A 206 -5.64 1.56 15.66
N LYS A 207 -4.69 2.47 15.91
CA LYS A 207 -4.92 3.68 16.70
C LYS A 207 -4.21 4.85 16.04
N ILE A 208 -4.92 5.95 15.81
CA ILE A 208 -4.35 7.19 15.27
C ILE A 208 -3.42 7.79 16.34
N CYS A 209 -2.15 7.95 15.99
CA CYS A 209 -1.11 8.50 16.85
C CYS A 209 -0.95 10.01 16.66
N SER A 210 -1.06 10.46 15.41
CA SER A 210 -0.88 11.86 15.02
C SER A 210 -1.65 12.16 13.75
N CYS A 211 -1.95 13.44 13.53
CA CYS A 211 -2.63 13.96 12.34
C CYS A 211 -2.01 15.32 11.99
N LEU A 212 -1.69 15.52 10.72
CA LEU A 212 -0.95 16.69 10.23
C LEU A 212 -1.53 17.15 8.89
N GLN A 213 -1.68 18.46 8.72
CA GLN A 213 -1.84 19.11 7.41
C GLN A 213 -0.44 19.32 6.81
N ILE A 214 -0.30 19.00 5.52
CA ILE A 214 0.97 19.11 4.75
C ILE A 214 0.93 20.34 3.86
#